data_AF-M1WQ64-F1
#
_entry.id   AF-M1WQ64-F1
#
_cell.length_a   1.000
_cell.length_b   1.000
_cell.length_c   1.000
_cell.angle_alpha   90.00
_cell.angle_beta   90.00
_cell.angle_gamma   90.00
#
_symmetry.space_group_name_H-M   'P 1'
#
loop_
_entity.id
_entity.type
_entity.pdbx_description
1 polymer ?
#
loop_
_entity_poly.entity_id
_entity_poly.type
_entity_poly.pdbx_seq_one_letter_code
_entity_poly.pdbx_strand_id
1 'polypeptide(L)'
;MSNEAIMERLDKIEENIAFLTERAKATEELKNDLTPIMHDGFKVLMSEFGSIEHGFQLEDLTEFIKKMMVSMKNMTYMLDKMEDIIDLWKTIAPLLQHSVPQLIEYMDTLEQKGVFDTYRAMIEIRAKVAETYGVENIRNMGDSFVFLVGMLEKLGDPKVRMMIEGAANAFSELDLTTVKPTGPLGMVGGMASKDAKRGLGIMLEMTKTLGKIGLEVPKVDALANQKAAAKAAAK
;
A
#
# COMPACT_ATOMS: atom_id res chain seq x y z
N MET A 1 -15.18 -81.71 -44.84
CA MET A 1 -14.67 -80.33 -44.68
C MET A 1 -13.50 -80.19 -45.64
N SER A 2 -13.62 -79.25 -46.57
CA SER A 2 -13.03 -79.21 -47.91
C SER A 2 -11.61 -78.63 -47.96
N ASN A 3 -10.78 -79.13 -48.89
CA ASN A 3 -9.44 -78.62 -49.22
C ASN A 3 -9.43 -77.13 -49.63
N GLU A 4 -10.54 -76.60 -50.15
CA GLU A 4 -10.68 -75.16 -50.48
C GLU A 4 -10.53 -74.25 -49.26
N ALA A 5 -11.03 -74.66 -48.08
CA ALA A 5 -10.93 -73.85 -46.86
C ALA A 5 -9.49 -73.80 -46.31
N ILE A 6 -8.62 -74.74 -46.70
CA ILE A 6 -7.20 -74.75 -46.35
C ILE A 6 -6.42 -73.83 -47.30
N MET A 7 -6.72 -73.86 -48.60
CA MET A 7 -6.10 -72.97 -49.59
C MET A 7 -6.46 -71.50 -49.34
N GLU A 8 -7.73 -71.18 -49.05
CA GLU A 8 -8.14 -69.80 -48.74
C GLU A 8 -7.44 -69.26 -47.47
N ARG A 9 -7.15 -70.13 -46.50
CA ARG A 9 -6.39 -69.75 -45.29
C ARG A 9 -4.90 -69.58 -45.57
N LEU A 10 -4.34 -70.39 -46.46
CA LEU A 10 -2.95 -70.25 -46.91
C LEU A 10 -2.77 -68.94 -47.69
N ASP A 11 -3.67 -68.64 -48.62
CA ASP A 11 -3.63 -67.42 -49.42
C ASP A 11 -3.75 -66.16 -48.53
N LYS A 12 -4.65 -66.18 -47.53
CA LYS A 12 -4.73 -65.10 -46.52
C LYS A 12 -3.48 -64.97 -45.66
N ILE A 13 -2.80 -66.06 -45.35
CA ILE A 13 -1.55 -66.00 -44.57
C ILE A 13 -0.43 -65.44 -45.45
N GLU A 14 -0.37 -65.82 -46.72
CA GLU A 14 0.62 -65.34 -47.69
C GLU A 14 0.46 -63.84 -47.95
N GLU A 15 -0.78 -63.35 -48.11
CA GLU A 15 -1.10 -61.93 -48.23
C GLU A 15 -0.71 -61.12 -46.98
N ASN A 16 -0.97 -61.66 -45.79
CA ASN A 16 -0.55 -61.03 -44.52
C ASN A 16 0.97 -61.01 -44.36
N ILE A 17 1.67 -62.06 -44.79
CA ILE A 17 3.15 -62.12 -44.76
C ILE A 17 3.74 -61.12 -45.75
N ALA A 18 3.17 -60.98 -46.95
CA ALA A 18 3.61 -60.01 -47.95
C ALA A 18 3.49 -58.57 -47.41
N PHE A 19 2.35 -58.22 -46.82
CA PHE A 19 2.11 -56.91 -46.22
C PHE A 19 3.04 -56.61 -45.03
N LEU A 20 3.30 -57.61 -44.18
CA LEU A 20 4.25 -57.47 -43.06
C LEU A 20 5.69 -57.32 -43.54
N THR A 21 6.07 -58.01 -44.62
CA THR A 21 7.41 -57.93 -45.22
C THR A 21 7.65 -56.56 -45.84
N GLU A 22 6.66 -55.99 -46.52
CA GLU A 22 6.76 -54.64 -47.10
C GLU A 22 6.92 -53.56 -46.02
N ARG A 23 6.16 -53.67 -44.91
CA ARG A 23 6.31 -52.78 -43.75
C ARG A 23 7.66 -52.94 -43.07
N ALA A 24 8.16 -54.17 -42.93
CA ALA A 24 9.48 -54.44 -42.38
C ALA A 24 10.57 -53.78 -43.24
N LYS A 25 10.45 -53.90 -44.55
CA LYS A 25 11.39 -53.33 -45.52
C LYS A 25 11.38 -51.79 -45.52
N ALA A 26 10.21 -51.16 -45.48
CA ALA A 26 10.09 -49.70 -45.36
C ALA A 26 10.68 -49.16 -44.04
N THR A 27 10.54 -49.93 -42.96
CA THR A 27 11.14 -49.59 -41.66
C THR A 27 12.66 -49.77 -41.68
N GLU A 28 13.15 -50.79 -42.37
CA GLU A 28 14.58 -51.05 -42.56
C GLU A 28 15.24 -49.97 -43.44
N GLU A 29 14.58 -49.55 -44.52
CA GLU A 29 15.04 -48.45 -45.38
C GLU A 29 15.08 -47.12 -44.60
N LEU A 30 14.01 -46.76 -43.88
CA LEU A 30 14.00 -45.57 -43.01
C LEU A 30 15.11 -45.63 -41.95
N LYS A 31 15.35 -46.81 -41.35
CA LYS A 31 16.44 -47.01 -40.40
C LYS A 31 17.79 -46.81 -41.07
N ASN A 32 18.00 -47.38 -42.25
CA ASN A 32 19.26 -47.29 -42.98
C ASN A 32 19.55 -45.86 -43.46
N ASP A 33 18.53 -45.08 -43.81
CA ASP A 33 18.66 -43.68 -44.22
C ASP A 33 18.84 -42.72 -43.05
N LEU A 34 18.22 -43.02 -41.90
CA LEU A 34 18.30 -42.19 -40.69
C LEU A 34 19.58 -42.45 -39.89
N THR A 35 20.11 -43.68 -39.92
CA THR A 35 21.31 -44.08 -39.15
C THR A 35 22.53 -43.19 -39.42
N PRO A 36 22.89 -42.84 -40.68
CA PRO A 36 24.01 -41.96 -40.98
C PRO A 36 23.83 -40.55 -40.42
N ILE A 37 22.65 -39.95 -40.62
CA ILE A 37 22.33 -38.58 -40.17
C ILE A 37 22.36 -38.50 -38.64
N MET A 38 21.81 -39.51 -37.97
CA MET A 38 21.84 -39.61 -36.51
C MET A 38 23.27 -39.76 -35.99
N HIS A 39 24.07 -40.62 -36.62
CA HIS A 39 25.45 -40.84 -36.22
C HIS A 39 26.33 -39.60 -36.41
N ASP A 40 26.20 -38.91 -37.55
CA ASP A 40 27.01 -37.74 -37.87
C ASP A 40 26.60 -36.51 -37.06
N GLY A 41 25.29 -36.27 -36.90
CA GLY A 41 24.79 -35.20 -36.03
C GLY A 41 25.17 -35.40 -34.56
N PHE A 42 25.14 -36.64 -34.08
CA PHE A 42 25.54 -36.97 -32.71
C PHE A 42 27.04 -36.79 -32.46
N LYS A 43 27.90 -37.09 -33.45
CA LYS A 43 29.34 -36.80 -33.38
C LYS A 43 29.62 -35.30 -33.33
N VAL A 44 28.91 -34.50 -34.12
CA VAL A 44 29.07 -33.03 -34.12
C VAL A 44 28.67 -32.46 -32.76
N LEU A 45 27.52 -32.89 -32.21
CA LEU A 45 27.10 -32.53 -30.86
C LEU A 45 28.16 -32.92 -29.82
N MET A 46 28.67 -34.16 -29.86
CA MET A 46 29.71 -34.58 -28.91
C MET A 46 31.01 -33.77 -29.04
N SER A 47 31.35 -33.31 -30.25
CA SER A 47 32.54 -32.48 -30.49
C SER A 47 32.39 -31.03 -30.02
N GLU A 48 31.21 -30.42 -30.16
CA GLU A 48 30.94 -29.07 -29.65
C GLU A 48 30.70 -29.09 -28.13
N PHE A 49 29.91 -30.03 -27.61
CA PHE A 49 29.64 -30.15 -26.17
C PHE A 49 30.83 -30.74 -25.39
N GLY A 50 31.72 -31.49 -26.04
CA GLY A 50 32.97 -31.98 -25.45
C GLY A 50 34.00 -30.87 -25.12
N SER A 51 33.76 -29.64 -25.59
CA SER A 51 34.50 -28.44 -25.14
C SER A 51 33.98 -27.86 -23.82
N ILE A 52 32.84 -28.35 -23.30
CA ILE A 52 32.28 -27.99 -21.99
C ILE A 52 32.82 -29.00 -20.98
N GLU A 53 33.93 -28.63 -20.36
CA GLU A 53 34.89 -29.56 -19.76
C GLU A 53 34.31 -30.53 -18.70
N HIS A 54 33.20 -30.24 -18.00
CA HIS A 54 32.75 -31.05 -16.83
C HIS A 54 31.22 -31.30 -16.66
N GLY A 55 30.38 -31.12 -17.68
CA GLY A 55 28.92 -31.03 -17.42
C GLY A 55 27.97 -32.01 -18.11
N PHE A 56 28.41 -32.79 -19.11
CA PHE A 56 27.47 -33.43 -20.03
C PHE A 56 27.78 -34.91 -20.26
N GLN A 57 27.05 -35.80 -19.58
CA GLN A 57 27.08 -37.24 -19.83
C GLN A 57 25.95 -37.64 -20.78
N LEU A 58 26.13 -38.77 -21.48
CA LEU A 58 25.12 -39.29 -22.39
C LEU A 58 23.83 -39.69 -21.67
N GLU A 59 23.98 -40.18 -20.45
CA GLU A 59 22.92 -40.46 -19.51
C GLU A 59 22.09 -39.19 -19.22
N ASP A 60 22.75 -38.03 -19.02
CA ASP A 60 22.08 -36.75 -18.77
C ASP A 60 21.23 -36.29 -19.96
N LEU A 61 21.71 -36.52 -21.20
CA LEU A 61 20.94 -36.22 -22.40
C LEU A 61 19.67 -37.09 -22.49
N THR A 62 19.79 -38.38 -22.18
CA THR A 62 18.63 -39.28 -22.19
C THR A 62 17.64 -38.95 -21.07
N GLU A 63 18.12 -38.59 -19.87
CA GLU A 63 17.28 -38.09 -18.78
C GLU A 63 16.62 -36.77 -19.12
N PHE A 64 17.32 -35.86 -19.79
CA PHE A 64 16.79 -34.59 -20.25
C PHE A 64 15.67 -34.80 -21.27
N ILE A 65 15.88 -35.63 -22.30
CA ILE A 65 14.85 -35.98 -23.29
C ILE A 65 13.64 -36.62 -22.60
N LYS A 66 13.87 -37.53 -21.64
CA LYS A 66 12.79 -38.15 -20.86
C LYS A 66 12.03 -37.11 -20.02
N LYS A 67 12.73 -36.22 -19.32
CA LYS A 67 12.12 -35.11 -18.56
C LYS A 67 11.35 -34.17 -19.49
N MET A 68 11.86 -33.84 -20.67
CA MET A 68 11.18 -33.03 -21.67
C MET A 68 9.88 -33.68 -22.16
N MET A 69 9.91 -34.99 -22.46
CA MET A 69 8.70 -35.72 -22.87
C MET A 69 7.66 -35.80 -21.75
N VAL A 70 8.09 -36.06 -20.50
CA VAL A 70 7.17 -36.15 -19.35
C VAL A 70 6.66 -34.76 -18.94
N SER A 71 7.49 -33.73 -19.07
CA SER A 71 7.15 -32.34 -18.77
C SER A 71 6.50 -31.61 -19.95
N MET A 72 6.20 -32.30 -21.06
CA MET A 72 5.52 -31.73 -22.23
C MET A 72 4.22 -31.04 -21.84
N LYS A 73 3.46 -31.64 -20.92
CA LYS A 73 2.24 -31.02 -20.37
C LYS A 73 2.51 -29.69 -19.66
N ASN A 74 3.60 -29.60 -18.91
CA ASN A 74 3.96 -28.37 -18.20
C ASN A 74 4.48 -27.30 -19.18
N MET A 75 5.19 -27.69 -20.24
CA MET A 75 5.63 -26.79 -21.30
C MET A 75 4.45 -26.25 -22.11
N THR A 76 3.51 -27.11 -22.51
CA THR A 76 2.27 -26.68 -23.17
C THR A 76 1.51 -25.71 -22.28
N TYR A 77 1.32 -26.04 -21.00
CA TYR A 77 0.69 -25.13 -20.05
C TYR A 77 1.43 -23.78 -19.93
N MET A 78 2.76 -23.78 -19.93
CA MET A 78 3.55 -22.56 -19.86
C MET A 78 3.40 -21.72 -21.14
N LEU A 79 3.35 -22.35 -22.31
CA LEU A 79 3.07 -21.66 -23.58
C LEU A 79 1.67 -21.05 -23.59
N ASP A 80 0.65 -21.80 -23.15
CA ASP A 80 -0.71 -21.29 -23.00
C ASP A 80 -0.76 -20.10 -22.03
N LYS A 81 0.01 -20.16 -20.93
CA LYS A 81 0.10 -19.05 -19.98
C LYS A 81 0.89 -17.86 -20.49
N MET A 82 1.87 -18.06 -21.37
CA MET A 82 2.55 -16.95 -22.04
C MET A 82 1.58 -16.21 -22.97
N GLU A 83 0.66 -16.93 -23.63
CA GLU A 83 -0.41 -16.31 -24.42
C GLU A 83 -1.32 -15.43 -23.54
N ASP A 84 -1.78 -15.96 -22.39
CA ASP A 84 -2.54 -15.18 -21.39
C ASP A 84 -1.79 -13.92 -20.92
N ILE A 85 -0.47 -14.04 -20.64
CA ILE A 85 0.37 -12.91 -20.21
C ILE A 85 0.54 -11.88 -21.33
N ILE A 86 0.73 -12.33 -22.56
CA ILE A 86 0.86 -11.45 -23.72
C ILE A 86 -0.44 -10.67 -23.93
N ASP A 87 -1.60 -11.30 -23.76
CA ASP A 87 -2.89 -10.63 -23.91
C ASP A 87 -3.18 -9.66 -22.75
N LEU A 88 -2.79 -10.03 -21.53
CA LEU A 88 -2.78 -9.10 -20.39
C LEU A 88 -1.86 -7.90 -20.66
N TRP A 89 -0.67 -8.15 -21.20
CA TRP A 89 0.29 -7.10 -21.54
C TRP A 89 -0.23 -6.18 -22.64
N LYS A 90 -0.84 -6.72 -23.70
CA LYS A 90 -1.50 -5.92 -24.76
C LYS A 90 -2.61 -5.03 -24.19
N THR A 91 -3.27 -5.47 -23.12
CA THR A 91 -4.32 -4.70 -22.44
C THR A 91 -3.75 -3.62 -21.52
N ILE A 92 -2.73 -3.95 -20.73
CA ILE A 92 -2.15 -3.05 -19.72
C ILE A 92 -1.15 -2.06 -20.34
N ALA A 93 -0.37 -2.44 -21.35
CA ALA A 93 0.68 -1.61 -21.90
C ALA A 93 0.16 -0.25 -22.44
N PRO A 94 -0.94 -0.18 -23.20
CA PRO A 94 -1.50 1.11 -23.62
C PRO A 94 -1.98 1.97 -22.44
N LEU A 95 -2.57 1.35 -21.41
CA LEU A 95 -2.99 2.03 -20.20
C LEU A 95 -1.80 2.64 -19.46
N LEU A 96 -0.70 1.89 -19.32
CA LEU A 96 0.52 2.38 -18.70
C LEU A 96 1.18 3.48 -19.53
N GLN A 97 1.23 3.35 -20.85
CA GLN A 97 1.78 4.37 -21.74
C GLN A 97 1.08 5.73 -21.57
N HIS A 98 -0.21 5.74 -21.25
CA HIS A 98 -0.95 6.98 -21.01
C HIS A 98 -0.93 7.41 -19.53
N SER A 99 -1.01 6.47 -18.60
CA SER A 99 -1.16 6.75 -17.16
C SER A 99 0.16 7.08 -16.48
N VAL A 100 1.28 6.46 -16.90
CA VAL A 100 2.60 6.69 -16.30
C VAL A 100 3.06 8.14 -16.47
N PRO A 101 2.98 8.75 -17.67
CA PRO A 101 3.33 10.18 -17.82
C PRO A 101 2.47 11.10 -16.95
N GLN A 102 1.16 10.85 -16.86
CA GLN A 102 0.25 11.63 -16.02
C GLN A 102 0.58 11.50 -14.53
N LEU A 103 0.93 10.28 -14.09
CA LEU A 103 1.38 10.04 -12.72
C LEU A 103 2.69 10.77 -12.42
N ILE A 104 3.65 10.74 -13.36
CA ILE A 104 4.92 11.46 -13.23
C ILE A 104 4.68 12.97 -13.14
N GLU A 105 3.85 13.53 -14.01
CA GLU A 105 3.50 14.96 -13.99
C GLU A 105 2.79 15.37 -12.69
N TYR A 106 1.88 14.52 -12.20
CA TYR A 106 1.22 14.73 -10.93
C TYR A 106 2.21 14.66 -9.76
N MET A 107 3.10 13.66 -9.74
CA MET A 107 4.15 13.53 -8.73
C MET A 107 5.12 14.72 -8.75
N ASP A 108 5.53 15.18 -9.93
CA ASP A 108 6.38 16.36 -10.11
C ASP A 108 5.68 17.62 -9.60
N THR A 109 4.38 17.77 -9.89
CA THR A 109 3.57 18.87 -9.32
C THR A 109 3.52 18.82 -7.80
N LEU A 110 3.39 17.62 -7.21
CA LEU A 110 3.41 17.44 -5.75
C LEU A 110 4.80 17.78 -5.17
N GLU A 111 5.86 17.40 -5.85
CA GLU A 111 7.24 17.73 -5.48
C GLU A 111 7.50 19.24 -5.54
N GLN A 112 7.15 19.90 -6.64
CA GLN A 112 7.27 21.37 -6.80
C GLN A 112 6.45 22.14 -5.76
N LYS A 113 5.29 21.61 -5.37
CA LYS A 113 4.47 22.18 -4.29
C LYS A 113 5.01 21.87 -2.88
N GLY A 114 6.13 21.16 -2.76
CA GLY A 114 6.75 20.80 -1.48
C GLY A 114 5.93 19.80 -0.65
N VAL A 115 5.01 19.06 -1.29
CA VAL A 115 4.12 18.12 -0.59
C VAL A 115 4.93 16.99 0.03
N PHE A 116 5.90 16.44 -0.70
CA PHE A 116 6.75 15.37 -0.18
C PHE A 116 7.60 15.81 1.02
N ASP A 117 8.16 17.01 0.97
CA ASP A 117 8.96 17.54 2.08
C ASP A 117 8.10 17.84 3.30
N THR A 118 6.88 18.33 3.09
CA THR A 118 5.89 18.50 4.16
C THR A 118 5.54 17.16 4.81
N TYR A 119 5.31 16.12 4.00
CA TYR A 119 5.03 14.77 4.51
C TYR A 119 6.22 14.17 5.26
N ARG A 120 7.46 14.34 4.77
CA ARG A 120 8.67 13.91 5.47
C ARG A 120 8.79 14.61 6.82
N ALA A 121 8.65 15.93 6.87
CA ALA A 121 8.67 16.70 8.10
C ALA A 121 7.59 16.23 9.10
N MET A 122 6.39 15.92 8.61
CA MET A 122 5.31 15.37 9.44
C MET A 122 5.64 13.98 10.01
N ILE A 123 6.29 13.11 9.22
CA ILE A 123 6.74 11.80 9.68
C ILE A 123 7.84 11.96 10.75
N GLU A 124 8.77 12.88 10.56
CA GLU A 124 9.82 13.18 11.56
C GLU A 124 9.23 13.73 12.86
N ILE A 125 8.25 14.63 12.78
CA ILE A 125 7.51 15.11 13.95
C ILE A 125 6.85 13.93 14.67
N ARG A 126 6.18 13.04 13.93
CA ARG A 126 5.55 11.84 14.53
C ARG A 126 6.58 10.92 15.18
N ALA A 127 7.75 10.74 14.58
CA ALA A 127 8.84 9.96 15.15
C ALA A 127 9.35 10.59 16.46
N LYS A 128 9.64 11.90 16.47
CA LYS A 128 10.05 12.64 17.68
C LYS A 128 9.00 12.59 18.79
N VAL A 129 7.73 12.70 18.43
CA VAL A 129 6.61 12.56 19.37
C VAL A 129 6.56 11.15 19.93
N ALA A 130 6.76 10.10 19.12
CA ALA A 130 6.78 8.71 19.59
C ALA A 130 8.00 8.36 20.46
N GLU A 131 9.16 8.98 20.20
CA GLU A 131 10.36 8.84 21.04
C GLU A 131 10.20 9.55 22.39
N THR A 132 9.59 10.75 22.39
CA THR A 132 9.43 11.56 23.60
C THR A 132 8.24 11.08 24.44
N TYR A 133 7.17 10.64 23.78
CA TYR A 133 5.93 10.19 24.39
C TYR A 133 5.63 8.79 23.88
N GLY A 134 5.77 7.78 24.75
CA GLY A 134 5.45 6.40 24.39
C GLY A 134 4.00 6.23 23.92
N VAL A 135 3.71 5.09 23.28
CA VAL A 135 2.39 4.77 22.66
C VAL A 135 1.21 5.00 23.62
N GLU A 136 1.39 4.69 24.91
CA GLU A 136 0.35 4.90 25.93
C GLU A 136 0.11 6.39 26.23
N ASN A 137 1.15 7.23 26.17
CA ASN A 137 1.03 8.68 26.34
C ASN A 137 0.34 9.30 25.13
N ILE A 138 0.66 8.87 23.90
CA ILE A 138 -0.03 9.31 22.67
C ILE A 138 -1.52 8.95 22.72
N ARG A 139 -1.85 7.74 23.22
CA ARG A 139 -3.24 7.29 23.39
C ARG A 139 -4.00 8.14 24.40
N ASN A 140 -3.37 8.49 25.53
CA ASN A 140 -3.94 9.44 26.51
C ASN A 140 -3.97 10.89 25.96
N MET A 141 -3.08 11.26 25.04
CA MET A 141 -3.06 12.56 24.36
C MET A 141 -4.21 12.70 23.35
N GLY A 142 -4.78 11.59 22.87
CA GLY A 142 -5.96 11.60 21.98
C GLY A 142 -7.12 12.41 22.56
N ASP A 143 -7.43 12.21 23.85
CA ASP A 143 -8.49 12.97 24.53
C ASP A 143 -8.15 14.46 24.64
N SER A 144 -6.87 14.78 24.90
CA SER A 144 -6.39 16.17 24.92
C SER A 144 -6.43 16.81 23.53
N PHE A 145 -6.21 16.03 22.47
CA PHE A 145 -6.30 16.48 21.09
C PHE A 145 -7.75 16.75 20.70
N VAL A 146 -8.68 15.87 21.06
CA VAL A 146 -10.13 16.11 20.87
C VAL A 146 -10.58 17.36 21.61
N PHE A 147 -10.10 17.58 22.84
CA PHE A 147 -10.36 18.82 23.57
C PHE A 147 -9.82 20.06 22.83
N LEU A 148 -8.59 20.02 22.33
CA LEU A 148 -7.99 21.12 21.55
C LEU A 148 -8.78 21.42 20.27
N VAL A 149 -9.22 20.38 19.54
CA VAL A 149 -10.08 20.54 18.36
C VAL A 149 -11.42 21.17 18.75
N GLY A 150 -12.04 20.72 19.84
CA GLY A 150 -13.27 21.33 20.36
C GLY A 150 -13.09 22.79 20.79
N MET A 151 -11.90 23.19 21.26
CA MET A 151 -11.60 24.61 21.50
C MET A 151 -11.45 25.39 20.19
N LEU A 152 -10.79 24.84 19.17
CA LEU A 152 -10.70 25.48 17.86
C LEU A 152 -12.09 25.69 17.23
N GLU A 153 -13.00 24.74 17.41
CA GLU A 153 -14.41 24.87 17.01
C GLU A 153 -15.10 26.02 17.76
N LYS A 154 -14.90 26.13 19.08
CA LYS A 154 -15.42 27.25 19.89
C LYS A 154 -14.80 28.60 19.50
N LEU A 155 -13.53 28.64 19.09
CA LEU A 155 -12.90 29.83 18.51
C LEU A 155 -13.47 30.18 17.12
N GLY A 156 -14.17 29.24 16.48
CA GLY A 156 -15.00 29.48 15.30
C GLY A 156 -16.28 30.27 15.59
N ASP A 157 -16.76 30.29 16.84
CA ASP A 157 -17.96 31.02 17.22
C ASP A 157 -17.75 32.55 17.06
N PRO A 158 -18.62 33.25 16.31
CA PRO A 158 -18.51 34.69 16.11
C PRO A 158 -18.43 35.50 17.41
N LYS A 159 -19.09 35.07 18.49
CA LYS A 159 -19.05 35.75 19.79
C LYS A 159 -17.67 35.66 20.44
N VAL A 160 -17.01 34.51 20.32
CA VAL A 160 -15.68 34.29 20.89
C VAL A 160 -14.63 35.07 20.10
N ARG A 161 -14.75 35.10 18.76
CA ARG A 161 -13.88 35.94 17.91
C ARG A 161 -14.00 37.41 18.25
N MET A 162 -15.22 37.92 18.38
CA MET A 162 -15.47 39.31 18.76
C MET A 162 -14.85 39.67 20.12
N MET A 163 -14.85 38.75 21.10
CA MET A 163 -14.20 38.97 22.38
C MET A 163 -12.66 39.00 22.27
N ILE A 164 -12.09 38.08 21.49
CA ILE A 164 -10.63 38.00 21.29
C ILE A 164 -10.12 39.20 20.51
N GLU A 165 -10.78 39.56 19.41
CA GLU A 165 -10.46 40.76 18.62
C GLU A 165 -10.64 42.03 19.44
N GLY A 166 -11.72 42.13 20.22
CA GLY A 166 -11.96 43.26 21.13
C GLY A 166 -10.86 43.39 22.19
N ALA A 167 -10.41 42.29 22.79
CA ALA A 167 -9.31 42.29 23.74
C ALA A 167 -7.97 42.66 23.06
N ALA A 168 -7.67 42.08 21.89
CA ALA A 168 -6.45 42.37 21.15
C ALA A 168 -6.38 43.84 20.70
N ASN A 169 -7.48 44.41 20.23
CA ASN A 169 -7.59 45.81 19.88
C ASN A 169 -7.42 46.71 21.11
N ALA A 170 -8.04 46.36 22.24
CA ALA A 170 -7.84 47.08 23.49
C ALA A 170 -6.36 47.10 23.92
N PHE A 171 -5.65 45.97 23.83
CA PHE A 171 -4.21 45.92 24.13
C PHE A 171 -3.34 46.68 23.12
N SER A 172 -3.77 46.75 21.85
CA SER A 172 -3.05 47.48 20.80
C SER A 172 -3.24 49.00 20.90
N GLU A 173 -4.42 49.44 21.36
CA GLU A 173 -4.73 50.86 21.59
C GLU A 173 -4.21 51.37 22.94
N LEU A 174 -3.99 50.48 23.91
CA LEU A 174 -3.41 50.82 25.20
C LEU A 174 -1.89 50.99 25.07
N ASP A 175 -1.44 52.24 24.99
CA ASP A 175 -0.03 52.56 25.18
C ASP A 175 0.34 52.48 26.67
N LEU A 176 0.76 51.29 27.09
CA LEU A 176 1.18 50.99 28.45
C LEU A 176 2.40 51.80 28.92
N THR A 177 3.11 52.47 28.01
CA THR A 177 4.30 53.27 28.33
C THR A 177 3.95 54.71 28.74
N THR A 178 2.74 55.18 28.44
CA THR A 178 2.29 56.55 28.72
C THR A 178 1.19 56.62 29.79
N VAL A 179 0.81 55.49 30.39
CA VAL A 179 -0.21 55.44 31.45
C VAL A 179 0.29 56.17 32.71
N LYS A 180 -0.31 57.33 32.99
CA LYS A 180 -0.02 58.10 34.21
C LYS A 180 -0.60 57.38 35.43
N PRO A 181 0.14 57.28 36.55
CA PRO A 181 -0.40 56.75 37.79
C PRO A 181 -1.60 57.59 38.24
N THR A 182 -2.75 56.95 38.41
CA THR A 182 -3.98 57.61 38.78
C THR A 182 -4.20 57.49 40.29
N GLY A 183 -4.33 58.63 41.00
CA GLY A 183 -4.60 58.64 42.45
C GLY A 183 -6.02 58.16 42.81
N PRO A 184 -6.32 57.89 44.10
CA PRO A 184 -7.61 57.32 44.54
C PRO A 184 -8.84 58.11 44.06
N LEU A 185 -8.78 59.45 44.06
CA LEU A 185 -9.86 60.31 43.52
C LEU A 185 -9.96 60.25 41.99
N GLY A 186 -8.83 60.11 41.30
CA GLY A 186 -8.79 59.95 39.86
C GLY A 186 -9.31 58.59 39.40
N MET A 187 -9.15 57.54 40.20
CA MET A 187 -9.74 56.22 39.91
C MET A 187 -11.26 56.29 39.98
N VAL A 188 -11.81 56.93 41.02
CA VAL A 188 -13.27 57.13 41.15
C VAL A 188 -13.82 57.99 40.01
N GLY A 189 -13.09 59.07 39.63
CA GLY A 189 -13.45 59.90 38.48
C GLY A 189 -13.36 59.17 37.13
N GLY A 190 -12.33 58.34 36.94
CA GLY A 190 -12.14 57.52 35.74
C GLY A 190 -13.25 56.48 35.56
N MET A 191 -13.71 55.88 36.66
CA MET A 191 -14.87 54.98 36.68
C MET A 191 -16.21 55.69 36.47
N ALA A 192 -16.28 57.02 36.57
CA ALA A 192 -17.52 57.76 36.35
C ALA A 192 -17.89 57.92 34.86
N SER A 193 -16.92 57.71 33.95
CA SER A 193 -17.12 57.78 32.51
C SER A 193 -18.10 56.72 31.99
N LYS A 194 -18.81 57.02 30.90
CA LYS A 194 -19.79 56.10 30.29
C LYS A 194 -19.11 54.80 29.80
N ASP A 195 -17.90 54.91 29.27
CA ASP A 195 -17.16 53.77 28.73
C ASP A 195 -16.61 52.87 29.85
N ALA A 196 -16.07 53.43 30.94
CA ALA A 196 -15.63 52.65 32.09
C ALA A 196 -16.80 51.91 32.76
N LYS A 197 -17.96 52.56 32.92
CA LYS A 197 -19.17 51.92 33.44
C LYS A 197 -19.65 50.78 32.53
N ARG A 198 -19.58 50.96 31.21
CA ARG A 198 -19.94 49.92 30.24
C ARG A 198 -18.99 48.73 30.32
N GLY A 199 -17.68 48.96 30.38
CA GLY A 199 -16.67 47.91 30.54
C GLY A 199 -16.86 47.13 31.84
N LEU A 200 -17.05 47.82 32.97
CA LEU A 200 -17.34 47.19 34.27
C LEU A 200 -18.65 46.39 34.26
N GLY A 201 -19.68 46.87 33.57
CA GLY A 201 -20.94 46.15 33.40
C GLY A 201 -20.77 44.85 32.61
N ILE A 202 -19.99 44.86 31.53
CA ILE A 202 -19.65 43.65 30.75
C ILE A 202 -18.91 42.65 31.63
N MET A 203 -17.89 43.10 32.38
CA MET A 203 -17.13 42.24 33.30
C MET A 203 -18.03 41.63 34.40
N LEU A 204 -18.97 42.41 34.93
CA LEU A 204 -19.91 41.94 35.94
C LEU A 204 -20.86 40.87 35.38
N GLU A 205 -21.40 41.07 34.17
CA GLU A 205 -22.27 40.08 33.51
C GLU A 205 -21.49 38.80 33.11
N MET A 206 -20.24 38.93 32.66
CA MET A 206 -19.35 37.78 32.47
C MET A 206 -19.13 37.01 33.77
N THR A 207 -18.85 37.72 34.87
CA THR A 207 -18.66 37.12 36.19
C THR A 207 -19.92 36.39 36.69
N LYS A 208 -21.09 37.00 36.55
CA LYS A 208 -22.38 36.35 36.89
C LYS A 208 -22.63 35.12 36.02
N THR A 209 -22.30 35.19 34.74
CA THR A 209 -22.50 34.09 33.79
C THR A 209 -21.57 32.92 34.12
N LEU A 210 -20.30 33.19 34.42
CA LEU A 210 -19.35 32.17 34.89
C LEU A 210 -19.82 31.53 36.21
N GLY A 211 -20.35 32.32 37.14
CA GLY A 211 -20.94 31.81 38.39
C GLY A 211 -22.16 30.90 38.17
N LYS A 212 -22.97 31.17 37.14
CA LYS A 212 -24.12 30.32 36.77
C LYS A 212 -23.73 29.04 36.05
N ILE A 213 -22.68 29.08 35.22
CA ILE A 213 -22.21 27.93 34.45
C ILE A 213 -21.52 26.91 35.37
N GLY A 214 -21.00 27.34 36.52
CA GLY A 214 -20.33 26.46 37.47
C GLY A 214 -19.05 25.92 36.86
N LEU A 215 -17.95 26.68 36.97
CA LEU A 215 -16.61 26.13 36.81
C LEU A 215 -16.31 25.22 38.01
N GLU A 216 -17.01 24.10 38.12
CA GLU A 216 -16.54 22.99 38.94
C GLU A 216 -15.32 22.42 38.22
N VAL A 217 -14.13 22.77 38.73
CA VAL A 217 -12.89 22.08 38.37
C VAL A 217 -13.10 20.61 38.75
N PRO A 218 -13.13 19.67 37.80
CA PRO A 218 -13.31 18.26 38.15
C PRO A 218 -12.15 17.86 39.06
N LYS A 219 -12.48 17.36 40.26
CA LYS A 219 -11.46 16.80 41.16
C LYS A 219 -10.72 15.71 40.41
N VAL A 220 -9.39 15.77 40.38
CA VAL A 220 -8.50 14.86 39.63
C VAL A 220 -8.79 13.38 39.94
N ASP A 221 -9.37 13.09 41.10
CA ASP A 221 -9.77 11.75 41.54
C ASP A 221 -10.96 11.15 40.77
N ALA A 222 -11.78 11.97 40.11
CA ALA A 222 -12.95 11.51 39.35
C ALA A 222 -12.56 10.72 38.09
N LEU A 223 -11.46 11.10 37.42
CA LEU A 223 -10.92 10.39 36.26
C LEU A 223 -10.28 9.05 36.65
N ALA A 224 -9.68 8.97 37.85
CA ALA A 224 -9.16 7.72 38.40
C ALA A 224 -10.30 6.74 38.75
N ASN A 225 -11.38 7.25 39.35
CA ASN A 225 -12.56 6.44 39.70
C ASN A 225 -13.36 5.99 38.46
N GLN A 226 -13.42 6.78 37.40
CA GLN A 226 -14.11 6.40 36.16
C GLN A 226 -13.36 5.30 35.39
N LYS A 227 -12.02 5.35 35.34
CA LYS A 227 -11.18 4.26 34.80
C LYS A 227 -11.27 2.97 35.64
N ALA A 228 -11.38 3.08 36.97
CA ALA A 228 -11.59 1.92 37.84
C ALA A 228 -12.97 1.28 37.64
N ALA A 229 -14.03 2.08 37.49
CA ALA A 229 -15.39 1.60 37.23
C ALA A 229 -15.53 0.93 35.85
N ALA A 230 -14.90 1.50 34.81
CA ALA A 230 -14.89 0.90 33.48
C ALA A 230 -14.14 -0.44 33.43
N LYS A 231 -13.08 -0.60 34.25
CA LYS A 231 -12.32 -1.85 34.36
C LYS A 231 -13.08 -2.93 35.15
N ALA A 232 -13.93 -2.55 36.09
CA ALA A 232 -14.78 -3.47 36.86
C ALA A 232 -15.99 -3.97 36.05
N ALA A 233 -16.50 -3.17 35.11
CA ALA A 233 -17.62 -3.56 34.23
C ALA A 233 -17.20 -4.48 33.05
N ALA A 234 -15.89 -4.63 32.81
CA ALA A 234 -15.33 -5.45 31.74
C ALA A 234 -14.80 -6.82 32.23
N LYS A 235 -15.12 -7.22 33.46
CA LYS A 235 -14.80 -8.53 34.04
C LYS A 235 -16.09 -9.27 34.37
#